data_AF-A0A1E4CSB8-F1
#
_entry.id   AF-A0A1E4CSB8-F1
#
_cell.length_a   1.000
_cell.length_b   1.000
_cell.length_c   1.000
_cell.angle_alpha   90.00
_cell.angle_beta   90.00
_cell.angle_gamma   90.00
#
_symmetry.space_group_name_H-M   'P 1'
#
loop_
_entity.id
_entity.type
_entity.pdbx_description
1 polymer ?
#
loop_
_entity_poly.entity_id
_entity_poly.type
_entity_poly.pdbx_seq_one_letter_code
_entity_poly.pdbx_strand_id
1 'polypeptide(L)'
;MLGGWALQQEIEHPGSMLAADGSVDLQGALFQLFEHLPANQVLTVGAIVLIGIFFVTSADSGALVMGMIATGGDAEPRRWVRVFFTLATAVLAVALLLAGGLSALQTAAITIALPFSIVMLLICWATVIAFRRERRVYDRAERAQLVEYVGEHYGLDVESGNEEGVRMPRWLASRRRARAEARE
;
A
#
# COMPACT_ATOMS: atom_id res chain seq x y z
N MET A 1 22.80 -5.82 4.53
CA MET A 1 24.18 -5.90 5.04
C MET A 1 24.34 -7.00 6.08
N LEU A 2 23.57 -6.99 7.19
CA LEU A 2 23.66 -8.02 8.23
C LEU A 2 23.51 -9.47 7.72
N GLY A 3 22.54 -9.74 6.84
CA GLY A 3 22.38 -11.09 6.26
C GLY A 3 23.55 -11.54 5.39
N GLY A 4 24.20 -10.62 4.67
CA GLY A 4 25.41 -10.94 3.90
C GLY A 4 26.60 -11.26 4.80
N TRP A 5 26.73 -10.54 5.92
CA TRP A 5 27.76 -10.79 6.92
C TRP A 5 27.53 -12.13 7.65
N ALA A 6 26.28 -12.48 7.96
CA ALA A 6 25.92 -13.78 8.52
C ALA A 6 26.28 -14.95 7.58
N LEU A 7 26.03 -14.80 6.28
CA LEU A 7 26.42 -15.79 5.28
C LEU A 7 27.95 -15.92 5.16
N GLN A 8 28.68 -14.80 5.17
CA GLN A 8 30.14 -14.82 5.15
C GLN A 8 30.72 -15.52 6.38
N GLN A 9 30.17 -15.24 7.57
CA GLN A 9 30.60 -15.85 8.83
C GLN A 9 30.39 -17.38 8.83
N GLU A 10 29.29 -17.86 8.27
CA GLU A 10 29.04 -19.30 8.14
C GLU A 10 29.97 -19.98 7.11
N ILE A 11 30.40 -19.26 6.06
CA ILE A 11 31.38 -19.76 5.08
C ILE A 11 32.78 -19.83 5.69
N GLU A 12 33.18 -18.82 6.47
CA GLU A 12 34.50 -18.75 7.11
C GLU A 12 34.59 -19.67 8.33
N HIS A 13 33.50 -19.82 9.08
CA HIS A 13 33.39 -20.64 10.27
C HIS A 13 32.10 -21.48 10.24
N PRO A 14 32.14 -22.66 9.57
CA PRO A 14 30.98 -23.53 9.45
C PRO A 14 30.42 -23.99 10.80
N GLY A 15 29.11 -23.86 10.97
CA GLY A 15 28.40 -24.19 12.21
C GLY A 15 28.45 -23.11 13.29
N SER A 16 29.06 -21.95 13.03
CA SER A 16 29.11 -20.86 14.01
C SER A 16 27.76 -20.17 14.25
N MET A 17 26.83 -20.27 13.30
CA MET A 17 25.47 -19.70 13.38
C MET A 17 24.38 -20.78 13.55
N LEU A 18 24.78 -22.02 13.82
CA LEU A 18 23.87 -23.16 13.96
C LEU A 18 23.82 -23.63 15.41
N ALA A 19 22.65 -24.08 15.85
CA ALA A 19 22.51 -24.81 17.09
C ALA A 19 23.17 -26.20 16.98
N ALA A 20 23.33 -26.88 18.12
CA ALA A 20 23.99 -28.19 18.18
C ALA A 20 23.31 -29.28 17.33
N ASP A 21 22.05 -29.09 16.94
CA ASP A 21 21.27 -29.97 16.07
C ASP A 21 21.33 -29.56 14.58
N GLY A 22 22.08 -28.51 14.24
CA GLY A 22 22.16 -27.95 12.89
C GLY A 22 21.00 -27.02 12.53
N SER A 23 20.11 -26.68 13.46
CA SER A 23 19.01 -25.74 13.24
C SER A 23 19.43 -24.28 13.46
N VAL A 24 18.66 -23.34 12.92
CA VAL A 24 18.87 -21.90 13.13
C VAL A 24 17.89 -21.39 14.19
N ASP A 25 18.41 -20.80 15.26
CA ASP A 25 17.57 -20.09 16.22
C ASP A 25 17.15 -18.72 15.65
N LEU A 26 15.94 -18.68 15.09
CA LEU A 26 15.38 -17.47 14.50
C LEU A 26 15.17 -16.33 15.51
N GLN A 27 15.03 -16.63 16.81
CA GLN A 27 14.81 -15.60 17.83
C GLN A 27 16.13 -14.94 18.24
N GLY A 28 17.18 -15.74 18.37
CA GLY A 28 18.52 -15.30 18.80
C GLY A 28 19.50 -14.99 17.66
N ALA A 29 19.19 -15.28 16.40
CA ALA A 29 20.13 -15.19 15.27
C ALA A 29 20.85 -13.85 15.17
N LEU A 30 20.16 -12.73 15.42
CA LEU A 30 20.78 -11.40 15.38
C LEU A 30 21.81 -11.21 16.52
N PHE A 31 21.54 -11.76 17.69
CA PHE A 31 22.41 -11.64 18.85
C PHE A 31 23.62 -12.58 18.73
N GLN A 32 23.42 -13.80 18.22
CA GLN A 32 24.50 -14.72 17.85
C GLN A 32 25.43 -14.09 16.81
N LEU A 33 24.86 -13.35 15.86
CA LEU A 33 25.63 -12.57 14.90
C LEU A 33 26.51 -11.54 15.60
N PHE A 34 25.96 -10.77 16.54
CA PHE A 34 26.72 -9.75 17.26
C PHE A 34 27.84 -10.29 18.12
N GLU A 35 27.73 -11.52 18.64
CA GLU A 35 28.83 -12.16 19.40
C GLU A 35 30.13 -12.26 18.61
N HIS A 36 30.04 -12.31 17.28
CA HIS A 36 31.18 -12.40 16.37
C HIS A 36 31.73 -11.03 15.93
N LEU A 37 31.11 -9.92 16.36
CA LEU A 37 31.54 -8.56 16.03
C LEU A 37 32.34 -7.90 17.15
N PRO A 38 33.38 -7.11 16.82
CA PRO A 38 34.02 -6.23 17.81
C PRO A 38 32.98 -5.21 18.30
N ALA A 39 32.80 -5.10 19.62
CA ALA A 39 31.76 -4.32 20.32
C ALA A 39 30.35 -4.95 20.42
N ASN A 40 30.27 -6.29 20.51
CA ASN A 40 29.03 -7.06 20.73
C ASN A 40 28.06 -6.46 21.78
N GLN A 41 28.53 -6.07 22.96
CA GLN A 41 27.69 -5.56 24.05
C GLN A 41 26.97 -4.26 23.67
N VAL A 42 27.67 -3.34 22.99
CA VAL A 42 27.09 -2.06 22.54
C VAL A 42 26.04 -2.31 21.47
N LEU A 43 26.32 -3.22 20.53
CA LEU A 43 25.38 -3.60 19.46
C LEU A 43 24.13 -4.28 20.01
N THR A 44 24.28 -5.20 20.96
CA THR A 44 23.16 -5.89 21.61
C THR A 44 22.26 -4.92 22.36
N VAL A 45 22.83 -4.05 23.20
CA VAL A 45 22.04 -3.03 23.93
C VAL A 45 21.36 -2.08 22.96
N GLY A 46 22.09 -1.59 21.95
CA GLY A 46 21.54 -0.71 20.91
C GLY A 46 20.37 -1.36 20.16
N ALA A 47 20.50 -2.63 19.80
CA ALA A 47 19.44 -3.37 19.10
C ALA A 47 18.19 -3.57 19.97
N ILE A 48 18.35 -3.91 21.26
CA ILE A 48 17.21 -4.03 22.19
C ILE A 48 16.45 -2.70 22.30
N VAL A 49 17.17 -1.59 22.46
CA VAL A 49 16.56 -0.25 22.49
C VAL A 49 15.84 0.07 21.18
N LEU A 50 16.49 -0.23 20.04
CA LEU A 50 15.94 0.03 18.72
C LEU A 50 14.66 -0.79 18.46
N ILE A 51 14.67 -2.07 18.80
CA ILE A 51 13.49 -2.95 18.72
C ILE A 51 12.37 -2.40 19.59
N GLY A 52 12.67 -1.96 20.82
CA GLY A 52 11.69 -1.36 21.72
C GLY A 52 11.04 -0.10 21.14
N ILE A 53 11.84 0.82 20.59
CA ILE A 53 11.33 2.07 19.99
C ILE A 53 10.47 1.78 18.75
N PHE A 54 10.94 0.90 17.86
CA PHE A 54 10.16 0.50 16.69
C PHE A 54 8.85 -0.19 17.07
N PHE A 55 8.88 -1.04 18.09
CA PHE A 55 7.69 -1.71 18.59
C PHE A 55 6.66 -0.70 19.13
N VAL A 56 7.08 0.23 19.98
CA VAL A 56 6.18 1.25 20.56
C VAL A 56 5.58 2.15 19.47
N THR A 57 6.40 2.61 18.53
CA THR A 57 5.93 3.50 17.43
C THR A 57 4.98 2.77 16.48
N SER A 58 5.25 1.49 16.20
CA SER A 58 4.38 0.65 15.36
C SER A 58 3.07 0.32 16.06
N ALA A 59 3.10 0.09 17.37
CA ALA A 59 1.90 -0.18 18.16
C ALA A 59 0.99 1.05 18.26
N ASP A 60 1.55 2.25 18.46
CA ASP A 60 0.76 3.49 18.54
C ASP A 60 0.09 3.82 17.20
N SER A 61 0.82 3.74 16.08
CA SER A 61 0.25 3.95 14.74
C SER A 61 -0.82 2.90 14.38
N GLY A 62 -0.59 1.63 14.73
CA GLY A 62 -1.57 0.56 14.53
C GLY A 62 -2.86 0.78 15.31
N ALA A 63 -2.75 1.16 16.60
CA ALA A 63 -3.93 1.41 17.43
C ALA A 63 -4.71 2.66 17.00
N LEU A 64 -4.02 3.67 16.45
CA LEU A 64 -4.67 4.83 15.84
C LEU A 64 -5.52 4.41 14.64
N VAL A 65 -4.96 3.63 13.69
CA VAL A 65 -5.72 3.15 12.52
C VAL A 65 -6.92 2.29 12.92
N MET A 66 -6.74 1.38 13.89
CA MET A 66 -7.85 0.58 14.42
C MET A 66 -8.91 1.44 15.08
N GLY A 67 -8.50 2.48 15.82
CA GLY A 67 -9.40 3.46 16.43
C GLY A 67 -10.21 4.25 15.40
N MET A 68 -9.58 4.70 14.30
CA MET A 68 -10.27 5.42 13.22
C MET A 68 -11.34 4.54 12.58
N ILE A 69 -11.01 3.27 12.29
CA ILE A 69 -11.98 2.32 11.70
C ILE A 69 -13.14 2.06 12.66
N ALA A 70 -12.86 1.87 13.96
CA ALA A 70 -13.88 1.59 14.98
C ALA A 70 -14.82 2.77 15.26
N THR A 71 -14.40 4.00 14.95
CA THR A 71 -15.17 5.24 15.19
C THR A 71 -15.84 5.79 13.93
N GLY A 72 -15.86 5.03 12.83
CA GLY A 72 -16.51 5.45 11.58
C GLY A 72 -15.68 6.39 10.71
N GLY A 73 -14.35 6.42 10.92
CA GLY A 73 -13.41 7.24 10.16
C GLY A 73 -13.04 8.57 10.84
N ASP A 74 -13.29 8.71 12.14
CA ASP A 74 -12.80 9.86 12.91
C ASP A 74 -11.27 9.87 12.90
N ALA A 75 -10.67 10.98 12.44
CA ALA A 75 -9.23 11.12 12.30
C ALA A 75 -8.51 11.18 13.66
N GLU A 76 -9.20 11.59 14.73
CA GLU A 76 -8.64 11.64 16.09
C GLU A 76 -9.55 10.86 17.07
N PRO A 77 -9.50 9.51 17.04
CA PRO A 77 -10.32 8.70 17.91
C PRO A 77 -9.96 8.95 19.39
N ARG A 78 -10.97 8.87 20.26
CA ARG A 78 -10.79 9.08 21.71
C ARG A 78 -9.65 8.22 22.27
N ARG A 79 -8.78 8.81 23.09
CA ARG A 79 -7.60 8.15 23.68
C ARG A 79 -7.88 6.78 24.31
N TRP A 80 -9.03 6.61 24.98
CA TRP A 80 -9.43 5.33 25.57
C TRP A 80 -9.62 4.20 24.55
N VAL A 81 -10.10 4.50 23.35
CA VAL A 81 -10.25 3.53 22.25
C VAL A 81 -8.87 3.08 21.78
N ARG A 82 -7.92 4.01 21.65
CA ARG A 82 -6.53 3.70 21.30
C ARG A 82 -5.88 2.78 22.33
N VAL A 83 -6.01 3.10 23.62
CA VAL A 83 -5.50 2.27 24.72
C VAL A 83 -6.13 0.87 24.71
N PHE A 84 -7.44 0.77 24.49
CA PHE A 84 -8.12 -0.52 24.37
C PHE A 84 -7.52 -1.39 23.26
N PHE A 85 -7.33 -0.86 22.06
CA PHE A 85 -6.73 -1.62 20.96
C PHE A 85 -5.27 -1.99 21.21
N THR A 86 -4.45 -1.09 21.79
CA THR A 86 -3.07 -1.45 22.16
C THR A 86 -3.00 -2.58 23.19
N LEU A 87 -3.90 -2.57 24.18
CA LEU A 87 -3.91 -3.58 25.23
C LEU A 87 -4.47 -4.91 24.70
N ALA A 88 -5.51 -4.86 23.86
CA ALA A 88 -6.06 -6.04 23.22
C ALA A 88 -5.02 -6.75 22.32
N THR A 89 -4.25 -6.00 21.51
CA THR A 89 -3.19 -6.60 20.67
C THR A 89 -2.02 -7.11 21.49
N ALA A 90 -1.65 -6.44 22.59
CA ALA A 90 -0.63 -6.93 23.52
C ALA A 90 -1.05 -8.26 24.19
N VAL A 91 -2.29 -8.35 24.68
CA VAL A 91 -2.85 -9.59 25.25
C VAL A 91 -2.88 -10.70 24.20
N LEU A 92 -3.30 -10.40 22.98
CA LEU A 92 -3.29 -11.38 21.88
C LEU A 92 -1.87 -11.87 21.58
N ALA A 93 -0.89 -10.97 21.52
CA ALA A 93 0.51 -11.33 21.28
C ALA A 93 1.05 -12.24 22.37
N VAL A 94 0.81 -11.92 23.66
CA VAL A 94 1.20 -12.77 24.79
C VAL A 94 0.51 -14.13 24.72
N ALA A 95 -0.79 -14.16 24.42
CA ALA A 95 -1.53 -15.43 24.29
C ALA A 95 -0.97 -16.32 23.18
N LEU A 96 -0.62 -15.77 22.03
CA LEU A 96 -0.01 -16.51 20.92
C LEU A 96 1.40 -17.02 21.26
N LEU A 97 2.20 -16.19 21.95
CA LEU A 97 3.51 -16.61 22.43
C LEU A 97 3.42 -17.79 23.40
N LEU A 98 2.44 -17.78 24.31
CA LEU A 98 2.19 -18.90 25.24
C LEU A 98 1.62 -20.15 24.55
N ALA A 99 0.84 -19.98 23.48
CA ALA A 99 0.20 -21.10 22.78
C ALA A 99 1.18 -21.94 21.94
N GLY A 100 2.17 -21.30 21.31
CA GLY A 100 3.12 -22.02 20.46
C GLY A 100 4.31 -21.17 19.99
N GLY A 101 4.61 -20.09 20.70
CA GLY A 101 5.77 -19.25 20.46
C GLY A 101 5.80 -18.61 19.07
N LEU A 102 7.00 -18.51 18.50
CA LEU A 102 7.24 -17.89 17.19
C LEU A 102 6.47 -18.58 16.06
N SER A 103 6.39 -19.91 16.08
CA SER A 103 5.69 -20.67 15.03
C SER A 103 4.20 -20.37 15.02
N ALA A 104 3.56 -20.31 16.20
CA ALA A 104 2.16 -19.92 16.32
C ALA A 104 1.92 -18.48 15.83
N LEU A 105 2.81 -17.54 16.18
CA LEU A 105 2.72 -16.15 15.75
C LEU A 105 2.84 -16.01 14.22
N GLN A 106 3.80 -16.72 13.61
CA GLN A 106 3.98 -16.73 12.15
C GLN A 106 2.77 -17.35 11.44
N THR A 107 2.27 -18.47 11.95
CA THR A 107 1.09 -19.15 11.37
C THR A 107 -0.12 -18.24 11.42
N ALA A 108 -0.42 -17.64 12.58
CA ALA A 108 -1.53 -16.72 12.73
C ALA A 108 -1.42 -15.51 11.80
N ALA A 109 -0.21 -14.92 11.69
CA ALA A 109 0.04 -13.81 10.78
C ALA A 109 -0.22 -14.19 9.31
N ILE A 110 0.26 -15.35 8.85
CA ILE A 110 0.03 -15.83 7.48
C ILE A 110 -1.46 -16.07 7.21
N THR A 111 -2.15 -16.73 8.13
CA THR A 111 -3.58 -17.05 7.99
C THR A 111 -4.43 -15.78 7.90
N ILE A 112 -4.09 -14.72 8.64
CA ILE A 112 -4.81 -13.44 8.61
C ILE A 112 -4.41 -12.61 7.38
N ALA A 113 -3.13 -12.59 7.02
CA ALA A 113 -2.62 -11.80 5.90
C ALA A 113 -3.12 -12.29 4.54
N LEU A 114 -3.31 -13.60 4.38
CA LEU A 114 -3.73 -14.20 3.10
C LEU A 114 -5.08 -13.64 2.59
N PRO A 115 -6.21 -13.69 3.34
CA PRO A 115 -7.46 -13.10 2.89
C PRO A 115 -7.39 -11.57 2.76
N PHE A 116 -6.63 -10.90 3.64
CA PHE A 116 -6.44 -9.45 3.56
C PHE A 116 -5.69 -9.02 2.29
N SER A 117 -4.76 -9.85 1.80
CA SER A 117 -4.04 -9.57 0.55
C SER A 117 -4.98 -9.44 -0.66
N ILE A 118 -6.07 -10.21 -0.70
CA ILE A 118 -7.10 -10.11 -1.75
C ILE A 118 -7.77 -8.73 -1.68
N VAL A 119 -8.13 -8.27 -0.49
CA VAL A 119 -8.71 -6.94 -0.27
C VAL A 119 -7.74 -5.85 -0.73
N MET A 120 -6.45 -6.00 -0.41
CA MET A 120 -5.42 -5.04 -0.83
C MET A 120 -5.30 -4.97 -2.36
N LEU A 121 -5.38 -6.11 -3.07
CA LEU A 121 -5.40 -6.14 -4.54
C LEU A 121 -6.63 -5.43 -5.13
N LEU A 122 -7.80 -5.61 -4.52
CA LEU A 122 -9.02 -4.91 -4.92
C LEU A 122 -8.91 -3.39 -4.70
N ILE A 123 -8.29 -2.96 -3.60
CA ILE A 123 -8.01 -1.54 -3.33
C ILE A 123 -7.07 -0.97 -4.39
N CYS A 124 -5.97 -1.67 -4.71
CA CYS A 124 -5.06 -1.25 -5.79
C CYS A 124 -5.79 -1.10 -7.13
N TRP A 125 -6.66 -2.05 -7.47
CA TRP A 125 -7.47 -1.99 -8.68
C TRP A 125 -8.44 -0.80 -8.67
N ALA A 126 -9.12 -0.55 -7.54
CA ALA A 126 -10.01 0.59 -7.37
C ALA A 126 -9.26 1.93 -7.50
N THR A 127 -8.05 2.04 -6.94
CA THR A 127 -7.20 3.23 -7.05
C THR A 127 -6.80 3.50 -8.50
N VAL A 128 -6.44 2.47 -9.27
CA VAL A 128 -6.14 2.63 -10.70
C VAL A 128 -7.36 3.14 -11.47
N ILE A 129 -8.56 2.63 -11.16
CA ILE A 129 -9.80 3.13 -11.76
C ILE A 129 -10.06 4.59 -11.36
N ALA A 130 -9.89 4.93 -10.08
CA ALA A 130 -10.08 6.27 -9.56
C ALA A 130 -9.17 7.28 -10.26
N PHE A 131 -7.87 7.01 -10.34
CA PHE A 131 -6.92 7.88 -11.05
C PHE A 131 -7.19 7.97 -12.55
N ARG A 132 -7.63 6.88 -13.20
CA ARG A 132 -8.05 6.94 -14.61
C ARG A 132 -9.29 7.81 -14.81
N ARG A 133 -10.22 7.80 -13.86
CA ARG A 133 -11.43 8.64 -13.90
C ARG A 133 -11.08 10.10 -13.66
N GLU A 134 -10.26 10.36 -12.65
CA GLU A 134 -9.78 11.69 -12.31
C GLU A 134 -9.01 12.34 -13.46
N ARG A 135 -8.09 11.61 -14.11
CA ARG A 135 -7.37 12.11 -15.29
C ARG A 135 -8.30 12.56 -16.42
N ARG A 136 -9.36 11.80 -16.70
CA ARG A 136 -10.38 12.17 -17.71
C ARG A 136 -11.15 13.44 -17.34
N VAL A 137 -11.31 13.72 -16.05
CA VAL A 137 -11.97 14.95 -15.57
C VAL A 137 -11.00 16.13 -15.71
N TYR A 138 -9.74 15.97 -15.30
CA TYR A 138 -8.70 16.98 -15.51
C TYR A 138 -8.52 17.34 -16.99
N ASP A 139 -8.45 16.37 -17.89
CA ASP A 139 -8.32 16.62 -19.33
C ASP A 139 -9.51 17.44 -19.90
N ARG A 140 -10.70 17.32 -19.31
CA ARG A 140 -11.89 18.10 -19.71
C ARG A 140 -11.86 19.51 -19.13
N ALA A 141 -11.40 19.66 -17.89
CA ALA A 141 -11.24 20.96 -17.24
C ALA A 141 -10.20 21.82 -17.96
N GLU A 142 -9.07 21.23 -18.36
CA GLU A 142 -8.01 21.92 -19.11
C GLU A 142 -8.51 22.41 -20.48
N ARG A 143 -9.29 21.59 -21.19
CA ARG A 143 -9.91 21.98 -22.47
C ARG A 143 -10.92 23.11 -22.30
N ALA A 144 -11.72 23.10 -21.24
CA ALA A 144 -12.69 24.17 -20.97
C ALA A 144 -11.98 25.51 -20.70
N GLN A 145 -10.90 25.48 -19.89
CA GLN A 145 -10.10 26.66 -19.58
C GLN A 145 -9.39 27.24 -20.81
N LEU A 146 -8.89 26.38 -21.71
CA LEU A 146 -8.25 26.83 -22.95
C LEU A 146 -9.25 27.49 -23.90
N VAL A 147 -10.47 26.97 -24.00
CA VAL A 147 -11.54 27.56 -24.82
C VAL A 147 -11.95 28.93 -24.27
N GLU A 148 -12.08 29.06 -22.94
CA GLU A 148 -12.41 30.32 -22.28
C GLU A 148 -11.32 31.38 -22.46
N TYR A 149 -10.05 31.02 -22.24
CA TYR A 149 -8.90 31.91 -22.46
C TYR A 149 -8.82 32.43 -23.90
N VAL A 150 -9.05 31.56 -24.89
CA VAL A 150 -9.07 31.94 -26.32
C VAL A 150 -10.28 32.85 -26.62
N GLY A 151 -11.45 32.56 -26.04
CA GLY A 151 -12.65 33.38 -26.18
C GLY A 151 -12.45 34.83 -25.68
N GLU A 152 -11.90 35.00 -24.47
CA GLU A 152 -11.61 36.31 -23.90
C GLU A 152 -10.51 37.05 -24.66
N HIS A 153 -9.40 36.38 -25.00
CA HIS A 153 -8.26 37.04 -25.63
C HIS A 153 -8.54 37.51 -27.07
N TYR A 154 -9.38 36.76 -27.80
CA TYR A 154 -9.72 37.06 -29.19
C TYR A 154 -11.13 37.66 -29.38
N GLY A 155 -11.89 37.85 -28.30
CA GLY A 155 -13.26 38.36 -28.36
C GLY A 155 -14.22 37.44 -29.13
N LEU A 156 -13.96 36.13 -29.09
CA LEU A 156 -14.80 35.13 -29.76
C LEU A 156 -15.90 34.70 -28.80
N ASP A 157 -17.13 35.16 -29.01
CA ASP A 157 -18.30 34.58 -28.36
C ASP A 157 -18.45 33.14 -28.88
N VAL A 158 -18.26 32.17 -27.98
CA VAL A 158 -18.49 30.76 -28.28
C VAL A 158 -19.99 30.57 -28.46
N GLU A 159 -20.45 30.63 -29.71
CA GLU A 159 -21.84 30.35 -30.05
C GLU A 159 -22.17 28.94 -29.55
N SER A 160 -23.14 28.86 -28.64
CA SER A 160 -23.58 27.61 -28.02
C SER A 160 -23.86 26.58 -29.10
N GLY A 161 -23.42 25.33 -28.86
CA GLY A 161 -23.42 24.24 -29.81
C GLY A 161 -24.60 24.28 -30.76
N ASN A 162 -24.29 24.55 -32.03
CA ASN A 162 -25.23 24.56 -33.13
C ASN A 162 -26.11 23.29 -33.09
N GLU A 163 -27.35 23.40 -32.61
CA GLU A 163 -28.33 22.31 -32.62
C GLU A 163 -28.65 21.87 -34.06
N GLU A 164 -28.32 22.70 -35.06
CA GLU A 164 -28.18 22.28 -36.44
C GLU A 164 -26.81 21.64 -36.68
N GLY A 165 -26.67 20.36 -36.36
CA GLY A 165 -25.55 19.57 -36.86
C GLY A 165 -25.32 19.88 -38.35
N VAL A 166 -24.08 20.24 -38.70
CA VAL A 166 -23.64 20.73 -40.03
C VAL A 166 -24.59 20.25 -41.13
N ARG A 167 -25.46 21.14 -41.65
CA ARG A 167 -26.38 20.83 -42.75
C ARG A 167 -25.56 20.42 -43.97
N MET A 168 -25.33 19.13 -44.10
CA MET A 168 -24.66 18.54 -45.25
C MET A 168 -25.42 18.97 -46.52
N PRO A 169 -24.74 19.48 -47.55
CA PRO A 169 -25.37 19.82 -48.82
C PRO A 169 -26.16 18.63 -49.38
N ARG A 170 -27.37 18.85 -49.92
CA ARG A 170 -28.25 17.77 -50.41
C ARG A 170 -27.58 16.88 -51.47
N TRP A 171 -26.56 17.38 -52.18
CA TRP A 171 -25.78 16.61 -53.16
C TRP A 171 -24.82 15.57 -52.53
N LEU A 172 -24.42 15.73 -51.26
CA LEU A 172 -23.62 14.75 -50.53
C LEU A 172 -24.48 13.59 -49.99
N ALA A 173 -25.73 13.88 -49.61
CA ALA A 173 -26.69 12.87 -49.17
C ALA A 173 -27.16 11.95 -50.32
N SER A 174 -27.31 12.48 -51.53
CA SER A 174 -27.74 11.70 -52.71
C SER A 174 -26.69 10.69 -53.18
N ARG A 175 -25.39 10.98 -52.98
CA ARG A 175 -24.30 10.06 -53.33
C ARG A 175 -24.21 8.83 -52.43
N ARG A 176 -24.72 8.91 -51.19
CA ARG A 176 -24.76 7.75 -50.27
C ARG A 176 -25.91 6.80 -50.58
N ARG A 177 -27.05 7.30 -51.05
CA ARG A 177 -28.19 6.46 -51.47
C ARG A 177 -27.89 5.71 -52.78
N ALA A 178 -27.32 6.40 -53.77
CA ALA A 178 -26.93 5.77 -55.04
C ALA A 178 -25.84 4.68 -54.93
N ARG A 179 -25.01 4.71 -53.86
CA ARG A 179 -24.02 3.66 -53.59
C ARG A 179 -24.56 2.47 -52.80
N ALA A 180 -25.71 2.61 -52.14
CA ALA A 180 -26.36 1.52 -51.41
C ALA A 180 -27.20 0.64 -52.35
N GLU A 181 -27.87 1.25 -53.34
CA GLU A 181 -28.70 0.56 -54.35
C GLU A 181 -27.86 -0.20 -55.40
N ALA A 182 -26.55 0.06 -55.50
CA ALA A 182 -25.64 -0.63 -56.42
C ALA A 182 -24.94 -1.85 -55.79
N ARG A 183 -25.37 -2.30 -54.60
CA ARG A 183 -24.83 -3.45 -53.87
C ARG A 183 -25.86 -4.54 -53.56
N GLU A 184 -27.07 -4.42 -54.10
CA GLU A 184 -28.07 -5.49 -54.25
C GLU A 184 -28.15 -5.89 -55.72
#